data_AF-A0A2V1C3M0-F1
#
_entry.id   AF-A0A2V1C3M0-F1
#
_cell.length_a   1.000
_cell.length_b   1.000
_cell.length_c   1.000
_cell.angle_alpha   90.00
_cell.angle_beta   90.00
_cell.angle_gamma   90.00
#
_symmetry.space_group_name_H-M   'P 1'
#
loop_
_entity.id
_entity.type
_entity.pdbx_description
1 polymer ?
#
loop_
_entity_poly.entity_id
_entity_poly.type
_entity_poly.pdbx_seq_one_letter_code
_entity_poly.pdbx_strand_id
1 'polypeptide(L)'
;MASTLTTLLLPLLLLTAPITLTQQVYISTSGPSPRPSCTSCRSTASPTYRFTEFSFTQTETYRTATSRPSPTTRATYAEGYEKLSGLVPGLSTTTWGSWNPNATAQATDTANPYGNAAWTQLWVAANITNFTGTGLYSTTVSPTPLPTSELILPPADYFGPTDCYNFPSDFIFGVAGSAAQIEGAVFEAGKSPSLMEVLAGEGDNRSNDHVTNENYYLYKQDIERLASMGVTYYSFSIAWTRILPFALPGTPVNEEGIQHYSDLIDFVLEKGMIPTVTMFHFDTPFQFFGEGNSPSDDAAIGYVNGGYQNETFEDAFVNYGKILLTHYSDRVPVWFTFNEPLLYCDSGASVDHVIKAHARLYHFYHESVNGTGKLGIKFNDNFGVPKNPQNASDVDAANHFNDFQLATFANPIFLGIDYPEAYKITIPDYVPLSAEDLAYIGNTSDFLGIDPYTATVVSPPPGGIEACAANSSSPYYPYCVAQETANIFGWPIGYRSQSYVYITPTYLRTYLSYLYNTFRSPVLISEFGFPVFGEANKAVEDQLFDSPRSQYYLSFMSEVLKSIWEDGVNVMGALAWSFADNWEFGDYGAQFGMQYVNRTSQERRFKKSLFDLVDFVEARRGS
;
A
#
# COMPACT_ATOMS: atom_id res chain seq x y z
N MET A 1 62.01 -25.32 -43.87
CA MET A 1 63.18 -25.41 -42.96
C MET A 1 62.83 -24.67 -41.68
N ALA A 2 63.00 -25.35 -40.53
CA ALA A 2 63.02 -24.88 -39.13
C ALA A 2 61.82 -24.02 -38.62
N SER A 3 60.94 -24.55 -37.75
CA SER A 3 61.10 -24.78 -36.28
C SER A 3 61.19 -23.46 -35.51
N THR A 4 60.22 -23.10 -34.66
CA THR A 4 60.11 -23.60 -33.28
C THR A 4 58.68 -23.62 -32.69
N LEU A 5 58.37 -24.68 -31.92
CA LEU A 5 57.31 -24.81 -30.91
C LEU A 5 57.52 -23.82 -29.74
N THR A 6 56.48 -23.39 -29.01
CA THR A 6 56.11 -23.90 -27.65
C THR A 6 54.81 -23.30 -27.07
N THR A 7 53.93 -24.20 -26.58
CA THR A 7 53.03 -24.17 -25.39
C THR A 7 51.85 -23.19 -25.18
N LEU A 8 50.70 -23.86 -24.99
CA LEU A 8 49.46 -23.56 -24.23
C LEU A 8 49.45 -22.35 -23.28
N LEU A 9 48.32 -21.60 -23.34
CA LEU A 9 47.53 -21.23 -22.16
C LEU A 9 46.10 -20.86 -22.56
N LEU A 10 45.14 -21.59 -22.01
CA LEU A 10 43.71 -21.29 -21.98
C LEU A 10 43.49 -20.07 -21.06
N PRO A 11 42.54 -19.17 -21.36
CA PRO A 11 41.77 -18.58 -20.28
C PRO A 11 40.27 -18.81 -20.48
N LEU A 12 39.74 -19.54 -19.50
CA LEU A 12 38.43 -19.41 -18.88
C LEU A 12 37.74 -18.08 -19.24
N LEU A 13 36.71 -18.12 -20.11
CA LEU A 13 35.75 -17.03 -20.21
C LEU A 13 34.89 -17.06 -18.95
N LEU A 14 35.28 -16.24 -17.97
CA LEU A 14 34.38 -15.80 -16.90
C LEU A 14 33.20 -15.08 -17.56
N LEU A 15 31.99 -15.62 -17.38
CA LEU A 15 30.76 -14.86 -17.53
C LEU A 15 30.78 -13.74 -16.49
N THR A 16 31.28 -12.56 -16.87
CA THR A 16 30.87 -11.32 -16.23
C THR A 16 29.55 -10.92 -16.86
N ALA A 17 28.44 -11.21 -16.19
CA ALA A 17 27.18 -10.54 -16.49
C ALA A 17 27.44 -9.02 -16.39
N PRO A 18 27.17 -8.22 -17.43
CA PRO A 18 27.23 -6.78 -17.25
C PRO A 18 26.11 -6.43 -16.27
N ILE A 19 26.48 -5.85 -15.13
CA ILE A 19 25.56 -5.02 -14.35
C ILE A 19 25.22 -3.87 -15.30
N THR A 20 24.13 -3.99 -16.04
CA THR A 20 23.56 -2.87 -16.78
C THR A 20 23.06 -1.90 -15.72
N LEU A 21 23.90 -0.93 -15.38
CA LEU A 21 23.44 0.30 -14.73
C LEU A 21 22.34 0.85 -15.64
N THR A 22 21.09 0.72 -15.19
CA THR A 22 19.92 1.41 -15.76
C THR A 22 20.08 2.90 -15.49
N GLN A 23 21.05 3.53 -16.15
CA GLN A 23 21.36 4.94 -16.00
C GLN A 23 20.56 5.72 -17.03
N GLN A 24 19.75 6.67 -16.56
CA GLN A 24 19.02 7.57 -17.43
C GLN A 24 20.02 8.49 -18.16
N VAL A 25 20.19 8.29 -19.47
CA VAL A 25 21.11 9.10 -20.30
C VAL A 25 20.36 10.29 -20.87
N TYR A 26 20.65 11.49 -20.37
CA TYR A 26 20.12 12.74 -20.93
C TYR A 26 20.98 13.18 -22.13
N ILE A 27 20.41 13.15 -23.34
CA ILE A 27 21.05 13.67 -24.56
C ILE A 27 20.51 15.07 -24.82
N SER A 28 21.36 16.10 -24.77
CA SER A 28 20.97 17.44 -25.18
C SER A 28 20.75 17.48 -26.69
N THR A 29 19.56 17.88 -27.12
CA THR A 29 19.21 18.04 -28.54
C THR A 29 18.77 19.47 -28.81
N SER A 30 19.08 20.00 -29.99
CA SER A 30 18.61 21.30 -30.45
C SER A 30 17.57 21.13 -31.57
N GLY A 31 16.44 21.83 -31.45
CA GLY A 31 15.34 21.72 -32.40
C GLY A 31 14.29 20.66 -32.02
N PRO A 32 13.20 20.54 -32.79
CA PRO A 32 12.19 19.52 -32.53
C PRO A 32 12.78 18.13 -32.67
N SER A 33 12.29 17.17 -31.88
CA SER A 33 12.62 15.76 -32.07
C SER A 33 12.40 15.41 -33.54
N PRO A 34 13.40 14.83 -34.24
CA PRO A 34 13.19 14.30 -35.57
C PRO A 34 11.97 13.40 -35.53
N ARG A 35 11.06 13.53 -36.51
CA ARG A 35 9.99 12.52 -36.64
C ARG A 35 10.67 11.14 -36.64
N PRO A 36 10.16 10.16 -35.86
CA PRO A 36 10.65 8.80 -35.93
C PRO A 36 10.78 8.43 -37.41
N SER A 37 11.98 8.06 -37.84
CA SER A 37 12.24 7.77 -39.25
C SER A 37 11.31 6.63 -39.63
N CYS A 38 10.27 6.95 -40.40
CA CYS A 38 9.32 5.98 -40.91
C CYS A 38 10.08 5.18 -41.98
N THR A 39 10.83 4.17 -41.55
CA THR A 39 11.71 3.34 -42.39
C THR A 39 10.94 2.58 -43.47
N SER A 40 9.61 2.48 -43.35
CA SER A 40 8.69 1.91 -44.33
C SER A 40 8.27 2.89 -45.44
N CYS A 41 8.38 4.20 -45.26
CA CYS A 41 7.97 5.19 -46.27
C CYS A 41 9.16 5.71 -47.08
N ARG A 42 9.67 4.88 -48.00
CA ARG A 42 10.68 5.31 -48.99
C ARG A 42 10.10 6.11 -50.17
N SER A 43 8.79 6.32 -50.24
CA SER A 43 8.17 7.16 -51.26
C SER A 43 7.73 8.50 -50.68
N THR A 44 8.15 9.60 -51.29
CA THR A 44 7.50 10.91 -51.19
C THR A 44 6.10 10.83 -51.82
N ALA A 45 5.15 10.23 -51.09
CA ALA A 45 3.76 10.18 -51.51
C ALA A 45 3.21 11.62 -51.47
N SER A 46 2.79 12.13 -52.63
CA SER A 46 1.99 13.35 -52.70
C SER A 46 0.53 12.98 -52.44
N PRO A 47 -0.23 13.77 -51.65
CA PRO A 47 -1.64 13.46 -51.38
C PRO A 47 -2.46 13.49 -52.68
N THR A 48 -3.24 12.45 -52.92
CA THR A 48 -4.28 12.43 -53.96
C THR A 48 -5.64 12.70 -53.32
N TYR A 49 -6.32 13.73 -53.81
CA TYR A 49 -7.65 14.13 -53.33
C TYR A 49 -8.74 13.51 -54.21
N ARG A 50 -9.80 13.00 -53.59
CA ARG A 50 -10.98 12.48 -54.27
C ARG A 50 -12.24 12.86 -53.52
N PHE A 51 -13.33 13.12 -54.25
CA PHE A 51 -14.65 13.32 -53.68
C PHE A 51 -15.36 11.96 -53.59
N THR A 52 -15.88 11.64 -52.41
CA THR A 52 -16.72 10.46 -52.16
C THR A 52 -18.05 10.93 -51.59
N GLU A 53 -19.14 10.24 -51.90
CA GLU A 53 -20.42 10.50 -51.21
C GLU A 53 -20.25 10.23 -49.71
N PHE A 54 -20.81 11.12 -48.90
CA PHE A 54 -20.79 10.99 -47.46
C PHE A 54 -21.78 9.92 -47.00
N SER A 55 -21.31 8.99 -46.18
CA SER A 55 -22.15 8.03 -45.46
C SER A 55 -21.67 7.93 -44.02
N PHE A 56 -22.60 7.88 -43.06
CA PHE A 56 -22.25 7.47 -41.70
C PHE A 56 -21.86 5.99 -41.72
N THR A 57 -20.62 5.67 -41.33
CA THR A 57 -20.22 4.31 -40.99
C THR A 57 -20.47 4.08 -39.50
N GLN A 58 -20.88 2.87 -39.10
CA GLN A 58 -20.87 2.50 -37.69
C GLN A 58 -19.42 2.54 -37.20
N THR A 59 -19.10 3.56 -36.40
CA THR A 59 -17.73 3.80 -35.88
C THR A 59 -17.48 3.12 -34.54
N GLU A 60 -18.54 2.68 -33.86
CA GLU A 60 -18.46 2.20 -32.48
C GLU A 60 -18.91 0.75 -32.37
N THR A 61 -17.98 -0.10 -31.91
CA THR A 61 -18.24 -1.42 -31.34
C THR A 61 -18.03 -1.32 -29.83
N TYR A 62 -18.94 -1.84 -29.01
CA TYR A 62 -18.75 -1.84 -27.55
C TYR A 62 -18.14 -3.16 -27.06
N ARG A 63 -17.40 -3.09 -25.95
CA ARG A 63 -16.89 -4.23 -25.18
C ARG A 63 -17.48 -4.17 -23.77
N THR A 64 -17.56 -5.31 -23.10
CA THR A 64 -17.98 -5.39 -21.69
C THR A 64 -16.88 -6.00 -20.84
N ALA A 65 -16.74 -5.54 -19.59
CA ALA A 65 -15.85 -6.15 -18.62
C ALA A 65 -16.20 -7.63 -18.40
N THR A 66 -15.20 -8.45 -18.10
CA THR A 66 -15.38 -9.89 -17.91
C THR A 66 -15.39 -10.22 -16.43
N SER A 67 -16.53 -10.71 -15.94
CA SER A 67 -16.70 -11.04 -14.53
C SER A 67 -15.92 -12.29 -14.13
N ARG A 68 -15.46 -12.31 -12.87
CA ARG A 68 -14.84 -13.49 -12.25
C ARG A 68 -15.88 -14.62 -12.12
N PRO A 69 -15.55 -15.85 -12.55
CA PRO A 69 -16.39 -17.00 -12.26
C PRO A 69 -16.28 -17.37 -10.79
N SER A 70 -17.37 -17.88 -10.20
CA SER A 70 -17.28 -18.56 -8.90
C SER A 70 -16.28 -19.73 -8.98
N PRO A 71 -15.43 -19.91 -7.97
CA PRO A 71 -14.39 -20.93 -8.02
C PRO A 71 -15.00 -22.32 -7.84
N THR A 72 -14.39 -23.31 -8.48
CA THR A 72 -14.76 -24.73 -8.31
C THR A 72 -14.01 -25.42 -7.17
N THR A 73 -12.91 -24.82 -6.70
CA THR A 73 -12.04 -25.33 -5.64
C THR A 73 -11.46 -24.17 -4.84
N ARG A 74 -11.25 -24.36 -3.53
CA ARG A 74 -10.59 -23.40 -2.65
C ARG A 74 -9.21 -23.95 -2.25
N ALA A 75 -8.17 -23.16 -2.44
CA ALA A 75 -6.84 -23.48 -1.92
C ALA A 75 -6.79 -23.24 -0.40
N THR A 76 -5.97 -24.01 0.29
CA THR A 76 -5.73 -23.85 1.74
C THR A 76 -4.26 -23.57 1.97
N TYR A 77 -3.95 -22.58 2.81
CA TYR A 77 -2.56 -22.15 3.05
C TYR A 77 -2.02 -22.54 4.43
N ALA A 78 -2.89 -22.99 5.33
CA ALA A 78 -2.55 -23.55 6.64
C ALA A 78 -3.69 -24.49 7.10
N GLU A 79 -3.50 -25.11 8.26
CA GLU A 79 -4.58 -25.84 8.94
C GLU A 79 -5.68 -24.90 9.45
N GLY A 80 -6.91 -25.39 9.57
CA GLY A 80 -8.03 -24.59 10.07
C GLY A 80 -7.92 -24.24 11.56
N TYR A 81 -8.67 -23.22 11.99
CA TYR A 81 -8.66 -22.70 13.36
C TYR A 81 -8.80 -23.77 14.45
N GLU A 82 -9.64 -24.79 14.25
CA GLU A 82 -9.82 -25.87 15.23
C GLU A 82 -8.49 -26.55 15.62
N LYS A 83 -7.57 -26.70 14.65
CA LYS A 83 -6.24 -27.28 14.88
C LYS A 83 -5.21 -26.25 15.34
N LEU A 84 -5.34 -24.99 14.93
CA LEU A 84 -4.40 -23.92 15.25
C LEU A 84 -4.70 -23.20 16.58
N SER A 85 -5.92 -23.29 17.09
CA SER A 85 -6.38 -22.57 18.29
C SER A 85 -5.50 -22.79 19.52
N GLY A 86 -4.91 -23.99 19.65
CA GLY A 86 -3.98 -24.30 20.74
C GLY A 86 -2.63 -23.57 20.69
N LEU A 87 -2.29 -22.92 19.58
CA LEU A 87 -1.04 -22.15 19.41
C LEU A 87 -1.08 -20.78 20.10
N VAL A 88 -2.28 -20.30 20.47
CA VAL A 88 -2.48 -19.08 21.24
C VAL A 88 -3.22 -19.45 22.52
N PRO A 89 -2.49 -19.83 23.60
CA PRO A 89 -3.11 -20.35 24.80
C PRO A 89 -3.89 -19.25 25.54
N GLY A 90 -4.99 -19.64 26.18
CA GLY A 90 -5.76 -18.73 27.03
C GLY A 90 -6.66 -17.73 26.30
N LEU A 91 -6.88 -17.92 24.99
CA LEU A 91 -7.90 -17.16 24.27
C LEU A 91 -9.28 -17.39 24.89
N SER A 92 -9.96 -16.29 25.17
CA SER A 92 -11.37 -16.25 25.53
C SER A 92 -12.06 -15.25 24.62
N THR A 93 -13.33 -15.48 24.32
CA THR A 93 -14.12 -14.57 23.47
C THR A 93 -15.27 -13.96 24.26
N THR A 94 -15.65 -12.76 23.88
CA THR A 94 -16.83 -12.06 24.38
C THR A 94 -17.36 -11.12 23.31
N THR A 95 -18.49 -10.48 23.59
CA THR A 95 -19.08 -9.44 22.76
C THR A 95 -19.27 -8.18 23.59
N TRP A 96 -19.25 -7.03 22.93
CA TRP A 96 -19.56 -5.74 23.52
C TRP A 96 -20.61 -5.02 22.68
N GLY A 97 -21.29 -4.05 23.28
CA GLY A 97 -22.29 -3.26 22.58
C GLY A 97 -21.68 -2.17 21.67
N SER A 98 -22.47 -1.12 21.48
CA SER A 98 -22.07 0.08 20.76
C SER A 98 -21.90 1.24 21.73
N TRP A 99 -21.00 2.17 21.40
CA TRP A 99 -20.73 3.33 22.23
C TRP A 99 -21.53 4.54 21.75
N ASN A 100 -22.23 5.17 22.67
CA ASN A 100 -22.97 6.41 22.41
C ASN A 100 -22.67 7.41 23.55
N PRO A 101 -22.00 8.54 23.28
CA PRO A 101 -21.64 9.51 24.30
C PRO A 101 -22.86 10.17 24.97
N ASN A 102 -24.04 10.12 24.33
CA ASN A 102 -25.29 10.66 24.86
C ASN A 102 -26.18 9.62 25.55
N ALA A 103 -25.72 8.37 25.69
CA ALA A 103 -26.49 7.34 26.38
C ALA A 103 -26.62 7.65 27.88
N THR A 104 -27.84 7.52 28.41
CA THR A 104 -28.14 7.71 29.85
C THR A 104 -28.03 6.42 30.65
N ALA A 105 -28.07 5.27 29.98
CA ALA A 105 -27.86 3.97 30.60
C ALA A 105 -26.36 3.75 30.87
N GLN A 106 -26.03 3.37 32.10
CA GLN A 106 -24.67 3.00 32.48
C GLN A 106 -24.55 1.47 32.55
N ALA A 107 -23.44 0.94 32.05
CA ALA A 107 -23.12 -0.47 32.22
C ALA A 107 -22.97 -0.83 33.70
N THR A 108 -23.54 -1.96 34.10
CA THR A 108 -23.62 -2.39 35.52
C THR A 108 -22.58 -3.43 35.91
N ASP A 109 -21.79 -3.92 34.95
CA ASP A 109 -20.82 -5.00 35.11
C ASP A 109 -19.43 -4.50 35.57
N THR A 110 -19.40 -3.53 36.49
CA THR A 110 -18.18 -2.84 36.96
C THR A 110 -17.16 -3.76 37.67
N ALA A 111 -17.56 -4.96 38.07
CA ALA A 111 -16.67 -5.98 38.63
C ALA A 111 -15.93 -6.81 37.56
N ASN A 112 -16.39 -6.79 36.30
CA ASN A 112 -15.73 -7.47 35.20
C ASN A 112 -14.66 -6.54 34.60
N PRO A 113 -13.36 -6.87 34.70
CA PRO A 113 -12.29 -6.02 34.17
C PRO A 113 -12.34 -5.82 32.65
N TYR A 114 -13.08 -6.68 31.93
CA TYR A 114 -13.29 -6.61 30.49
C TYR A 114 -14.77 -6.48 30.12
N GLY A 115 -15.63 -6.06 31.06
CA GLY A 115 -17.05 -5.85 30.84
C GLY A 115 -17.36 -4.61 29.98
N ASN A 116 -18.65 -4.39 29.71
CA ASN A 116 -19.15 -3.21 29.01
C ASN A 116 -18.78 -1.91 29.73
N ALA A 117 -18.74 -1.92 31.06
CA ALA A 117 -18.28 -0.76 31.84
C ALA A 117 -16.82 -0.40 31.51
N ALA A 118 -15.90 -1.38 31.54
CA ALA A 118 -14.48 -1.16 31.24
C ALA A 118 -14.27 -0.76 29.77
N TRP A 119 -14.96 -1.43 28.84
CA TRP A 119 -14.92 -1.10 27.42
C TRP A 119 -15.42 0.33 27.14
N THR A 120 -16.52 0.73 27.78
CA THR A 120 -17.06 2.11 27.67
C THR A 120 -16.05 3.14 28.18
N GLN A 121 -15.28 2.82 29.23
CA GLN A 121 -14.24 3.72 29.74
C GLN A 121 -13.11 3.96 28.74
N LEU A 122 -12.80 3.02 27.84
CA LEU A 122 -11.81 3.26 26.76
C LEU A 122 -12.26 4.44 25.88
N TRP A 123 -13.52 4.44 25.46
CA TRP A 123 -14.09 5.52 24.66
C TRP A 123 -14.22 6.85 25.42
N VAL A 124 -14.56 6.80 26.71
CA VAL A 124 -14.57 7.99 27.57
C VAL A 124 -13.16 8.59 27.69
N ALA A 125 -12.14 7.74 27.83
CA ALA A 125 -10.74 8.17 27.92
C ALA A 125 -10.23 8.78 26.61
N ALA A 126 -10.64 8.24 25.46
CA ALA A 126 -10.30 8.80 24.13
C ALA A 126 -10.92 10.17 23.88
N ASN A 127 -11.99 10.53 24.61
CA ASN A 127 -12.60 11.87 24.59
C ASN A 127 -12.91 12.40 23.18
N ILE A 128 -13.46 11.54 22.31
CA ILE A 128 -13.81 11.90 20.93
C ILE A 128 -14.88 12.99 20.93
N THR A 129 -14.60 14.12 20.25
CA THR A 129 -15.54 15.24 20.14
C THR A 129 -16.36 15.16 18.84
N ASN A 130 -17.47 15.90 18.75
CA ASN A 130 -18.30 16.03 17.55
C ASN A 130 -18.88 14.71 16.98
N PHE A 131 -19.45 13.88 17.85
CA PHE A 131 -20.23 12.71 17.47
C PHE A 131 -21.48 13.12 16.65
N THR A 132 -21.35 13.11 15.33
CA THR A 132 -22.39 13.58 14.39
C THR A 132 -22.69 12.57 13.28
N GLY A 133 -21.85 11.55 13.09
CA GLY A 133 -21.99 10.55 12.02
C GLY A 133 -22.70 9.30 12.52
N THR A 134 -23.97 9.14 12.19
CA THR A 134 -24.61 7.82 12.16
C THR A 134 -24.63 7.34 10.72
N GLY A 135 -24.21 6.11 10.52
CA GLY A 135 -24.23 5.47 9.22
C GLY A 135 -25.63 5.28 8.65
N LEU A 136 -25.73 5.00 7.35
CA LEU A 136 -27.01 4.64 6.70
C LEU A 136 -27.40 3.21 7.04
N TYR A 137 -26.42 2.34 7.25
CA TYR A 137 -26.62 0.93 7.54
C TYR A 137 -26.21 0.60 8.98
N SER A 138 -26.86 -0.41 9.54
CA SER A 138 -26.55 -0.97 10.86
C SER A 138 -26.40 -2.49 10.83
N THR A 139 -26.54 -3.10 9.64
CA THR A 139 -26.39 -4.53 9.38
C THR A 139 -25.79 -4.72 7.99
N THR A 140 -25.08 -5.82 7.78
CA THR A 140 -24.47 -6.16 6.48
C THR A 140 -25.53 -6.22 5.38
N VAL A 141 -25.30 -5.47 4.31
CA VAL A 141 -26.20 -5.38 3.17
C VAL A 141 -26.03 -6.61 2.28
N SER A 142 -27.16 -7.21 1.87
CA SER A 142 -27.15 -8.26 0.86
C SER A 142 -26.79 -7.67 -0.51
N PRO A 143 -25.82 -8.24 -1.25
CA PRO A 143 -25.38 -7.69 -2.53
C PRO A 143 -26.47 -7.84 -3.59
N THR A 144 -26.56 -6.85 -4.47
CA THR A 144 -27.40 -6.88 -5.66
C THR A 144 -26.55 -7.16 -6.90
N PRO A 145 -27.01 -8.03 -7.82
CA PRO A 145 -26.31 -8.27 -9.08
C PRO A 145 -26.21 -7.00 -9.93
N LEU A 146 -25.06 -6.81 -10.58
CA LEU A 146 -24.87 -5.67 -11.45
C LEU A 146 -25.52 -5.85 -12.82
N PRO A 147 -26.19 -4.81 -13.36
CA PRO A 147 -26.68 -4.83 -14.73
C PRO A 147 -25.50 -4.79 -15.71
N THR A 148 -25.58 -5.56 -16.80
CA THR A 148 -24.53 -5.61 -17.83
C THR A 148 -24.24 -4.26 -18.48
N SER A 149 -25.19 -3.32 -18.43
CA SER A 149 -25.00 -1.94 -18.91
C SER A 149 -23.97 -1.17 -18.09
N GLU A 150 -23.78 -1.48 -16.80
CA GLU A 150 -22.73 -0.88 -15.97
C GLU A 150 -21.33 -1.42 -16.30
N LEU A 151 -21.24 -2.54 -17.04
CA LEU A 151 -19.98 -3.17 -17.41
C LEU A 151 -19.49 -2.79 -18.81
N ILE A 152 -20.20 -1.88 -19.51
CA ILE A 152 -19.79 -1.40 -20.83
C ILE A 152 -18.54 -0.52 -20.67
N LEU A 153 -17.48 -0.87 -21.41
CA LEU A 153 -16.23 -0.10 -21.37
C LEU A 153 -16.45 1.31 -21.93
N PRO A 154 -15.90 2.35 -21.27
CA PRO A 154 -15.88 3.69 -21.82
C PRO A 154 -14.98 3.77 -23.06
N PRO A 155 -15.12 4.83 -23.89
CA PRO A 155 -14.21 5.11 -25.00
C PRO A 155 -12.74 5.14 -24.54
N ALA A 156 -11.87 4.50 -25.33
CA ALA A 156 -10.43 4.49 -25.07
C ALA A 156 -9.81 5.88 -25.29
N ASP A 157 -8.70 6.15 -24.59
CA ASP A 157 -7.89 7.34 -24.85
C ASP A 157 -7.17 7.22 -26.21
N TYR A 158 -6.87 8.38 -26.82
CA TYR A 158 -6.22 8.41 -28.14
C TYR A 158 -4.81 7.80 -28.14
N PHE A 159 -4.08 7.98 -27.04
CA PHE A 159 -2.76 7.39 -26.84
C PHE A 159 -2.88 6.16 -25.93
N GLY A 160 -2.30 5.05 -26.38
CA GLY A 160 -2.26 3.82 -25.63
C GLY A 160 -0.83 3.30 -25.43
N PRO A 161 -0.66 2.26 -24.62
CA PRO A 161 0.60 1.53 -24.47
C PRO A 161 1.08 1.04 -25.83
N THR A 162 2.41 1.03 -26.03
CA THR A 162 3.04 0.64 -27.30
C THR A 162 3.95 -0.57 -27.18
N ASP A 163 4.18 -1.07 -25.97
CA ASP A 163 4.90 -2.30 -25.71
C ASP A 163 4.05 -3.55 -26.04
N CYS A 164 4.71 -4.70 -26.07
CA CYS A 164 4.11 -6.00 -26.41
C CYS A 164 4.35 -7.04 -25.30
N TYR A 165 4.55 -6.60 -24.06
CA TYR A 165 4.88 -7.48 -22.94
C TYR A 165 3.62 -8.02 -22.25
N ASN A 166 3.75 -9.20 -21.67
CA ASN A 166 2.72 -9.84 -20.85
C ASN A 166 3.18 -9.96 -19.40
N PHE A 167 2.27 -9.87 -18.44
CA PHE A 167 2.55 -10.21 -17.06
C PHE A 167 2.84 -11.71 -16.90
N PRO A 168 3.71 -12.09 -15.94
CA PRO A 168 3.82 -13.47 -15.49
C PRO A 168 2.45 -14.08 -15.17
N SER A 169 2.27 -15.38 -15.40
CA SER A 169 0.98 -16.06 -15.19
C SER A 169 0.52 -16.02 -13.72
N ASP A 170 1.46 -15.94 -12.79
CA ASP A 170 1.27 -15.85 -11.35
C ASP A 170 1.28 -14.41 -10.82
N PHE A 171 1.25 -13.40 -11.69
CA PHE A 171 1.25 -11.99 -11.29
C PHE A 171 0.02 -11.65 -10.44
N ILE A 172 0.28 -11.13 -9.24
CA ILE A 172 -0.74 -10.70 -8.27
C ILE A 172 -1.27 -9.35 -8.73
N PHE A 173 -2.52 -9.31 -9.21
CA PHE A 173 -3.18 -8.07 -9.58
C PHE A 173 -4.48 -7.88 -8.80
N GLY A 174 -4.62 -6.73 -8.16
CA GLY A 174 -5.79 -6.43 -7.34
C GLY A 174 -5.96 -4.97 -7.01
N VAL A 175 -6.82 -4.73 -6.04
CA VAL A 175 -7.11 -3.41 -5.48
C VAL A 175 -6.91 -3.44 -3.97
N ALA A 176 -6.62 -2.28 -3.38
CA ALA A 176 -6.39 -2.11 -1.96
C ALA A 176 -7.39 -1.15 -1.30
N GLY A 177 -7.60 -1.37 -0.01
CA GLY A 177 -8.24 -0.47 0.94
C GLY A 177 -7.74 -0.76 2.36
N SER A 178 -8.05 0.10 3.32
CA SER A 178 -7.67 -0.07 4.73
C SER A 178 -8.87 0.17 5.64
N ALA A 179 -8.95 -0.56 6.75
CA ALA A 179 -10.09 -0.58 7.66
C ALA A 179 -10.54 0.82 8.07
N ALA A 180 -9.64 1.63 8.63
CA ALA A 180 -9.96 2.99 9.07
C ALA A 180 -10.45 3.90 7.93
N GLN A 181 -9.99 3.69 6.69
CA GLN A 181 -10.32 4.56 5.56
C GLN A 181 -11.62 4.16 4.84
N ILE A 182 -12.05 2.90 4.93
CA ILE A 182 -13.22 2.37 4.19
C ILE A 182 -14.36 1.87 5.08
N GLU A 183 -14.10 1.41 6.31
CA GLU A 183 -15.12 0.68 7.07
C GLU A 183 -16.21 1.58 7.62
N GLY A 184 -15.85 2.66 8.31
CA GLY A 184 -16.77 3.38 9.18
C GLY A 184 -17.18 2.49 10.37
N ALA A 185 -18.41 2.66 10.88
CA ALA A 185 -18.95 1.87 11.99
C ALA A 185 -18.01 1.82 13.21
N VAL A 186 -17.35 2.94 13.50
CA VAL A 186 -16.16 2.96 14.38
C VAL A 186 -16.48 2.73 15.86
N PHE A 187 -17.75 2.87 16.25
CA PHE A 187 -18.23 2.74 17.64
C PHE A 187 -19.12 1.51 17.86
N GLU A 188 -19.29 0.68 16.82
CA GLU A 188 -20.24 -0.43 16.79
C GLU A 188 -19.53 -1.78 17.01
N ALA A 189 -20.31 -2.80 17.41
CA ALA A 189 -19.88 -4.19 17.47
C ALA A 189 -18.58 -4.39 18.28
N GLY A 190 -18.46 -3.70 19.42
CA GLY A 190 -17.34 -3.87 20.35
C GLY A 190 -15.99 -3.31 19.93
N LYS A 191 -15.89 -2.54 18.84
CA LYS A 191 -14.64 -1.83 18.50
C LYS A 191 -14.22 -0.86 19.61
N SER A 192 -12.94 -0.79 19.93
CA SER A 192 -12.35 0.24 20.82
C SER A 192 -11.78 1.44 20.03
N PRO A 193 -11.51 2.58 20.68
CA PRO A 193 -10.91 3.74 20.01
C PRO A 193 -9.49 3.44 19.51
N SER A 194 -9.17 3.97 18.33
CA SER A 194 -7.82 3.98 17.78
C SER A 194 -7.28 5.41 17.64
N LEU A 195 -6.00 5.51 17.28
CA LEU A 195 -5.33 6.74 16.89
C LEU A 195 -6.11 7.53 15.84
N MET A 196 -6.75 6.86 14.87
CA MET A 196 -7.42 7.52 13.74
C MET A 196 -8.59 8.40 14.19
N GLU A 197 -9.45 7.87 15.07
CA GLU A 197 -10.60 8.62 15.57
C GLU A 197 -10.16 9.86 16.40
N VAL A 198 -9.03 9.77 17.11
CA VAL A 198 -8.51 10.87 17.92
C VAL A 198 -7.95 11.98 17.04
N LEU A 199 -7.08 11.64 16.08
CA LEU A 199 -6.46 12.63 15.17
C LEU A 199 -7.50 13.37 14.32
N ALA A 200 -8.60 12.71 13.96
CA ALA A 200 -9.67 13.35 13.20
C ALA A 200 -10.48 14.39 14.02
N GLY A 201 -10.45 14.28 15.35
CA GLY A 201 -11.18 15.15 16.29
C GLY A 201 -10.42 16.42 16.71
N GLU A 202 -9.14 16.55 16.41
CA GLU A 202 -8.31 17.68 16.81
C GLU A 202 -8.41 18.85 15.81
N GLY A 203 -9.06 19.95 16.23
CA GLY A 203 -8.73 21.36 15.89
C GLY A 203 -8.75 21.88 14.45
N ASP A 204 -8.58 21.04 13.43
CA ASP A 204 -8.07 21.45 12.10
C ASP A 204 -9.12 21.40 10.98
N ASN A 205 -10.41 21.34 11.30
CA ASN A 205 -11.50 21.22 10.30
C ASN A 205 -11.35 19.97 9.40
N ARG A 206 -10.64 18.94 9.89
CA ARG A 206 -10.51 17.62 9.23
C ARG A 206 -11.84 16.90 9.29
N SER A 207 -12.14 16.13 8.25
CA SER A 207 -13.32 15.27 8.24
C SER A 207 -13.08 14.03 9.11
N ASN A 208 -14.09 13.54 9.82
CA ASN A 208 -13.99 12.31 10.60
C ASN A 208 -14.17 11.04 9.75
N ASP A 209 -13.70 9.93 10.31
CA ASP A 209 -13.75 8.56 9.78
C ASP A 209 -14.96 7.76 10.28
N HIS A 210 -15.93 8.39 10.95
CA HIS A 210 -17.01 7.66 11.62
C HIS A 210 -17.87 6.83 10.64
N VAL A 211 -18.03 7.31 9.40
CA VAL A 211 -18.88 6.72 8.35
C VAL A 211 -18.07 6.25 7.12
N THR A 212 -17.08 7.03 6.67
CA THR A 212 -16.26 6.78 5.47
C THR A 212 -17.07 6.45 4.20
N ASN A 213 -16.91 5.24 3.64
CA ASN A 213 -17.74 4.68 2.59
C ASN A 213 -18.57 3.48 3.07
N GLU A 214 -18.63 3.20 4.37
CA GLU A 214 -19.44 2.13 4.98
C GLU A 214 -19.15 0.72 4.45
N ASN A 215 -17.91 0.44 4.04
CA ASN A 215 -17.52 -0.90 3.62
C ASN A 215 -17.81 -1.96 4.70
N TYR A 216 -17.80 -1.60 5.99
CA TYR A 216 -18.17 -2.53 7.07
C TYR A 216 -19.54 -3.19 6.85
N TYR A 217 -20.50 -2.45 6.27
CA TYR A 217 -21.82 -2.97 5.93
C TYR A 217 -21.97 -3.31 4.44
N LEU A 218 -21.19 -2.67 3.57
CA LEU A 218 -21.31 -2.79 2.11
C LEU A 218 -20.28 -3.71 1.46
N TYR A 219 -19.37 -4.35 2.21
CA TYR A 219 -18.27 -5.14 1.62
C TYR A 219 -18.78 -6.22 0.66
N LYS A 220 -19.93 -6.86 0.93
CA LYS A 220 -20.50 -7.84 -0.03
C LYS A 220 -20.89 -7.18 -1.35
N GLN A 221 -21.47 -5.98 -1.31
CA GLN A 221 -21.78 -5.23 -2.53
C GLN A 221 -20.50 -4.76 -3.23
N ASP A 222 -19.50 -4.27 -2.50
CA ASP A 222 -18.23 -3.82 -3.07
C ASP A 222 -17.46 -4.98 -3.73
N ILE A 223 -17.39 -6.15 -3.08
CA ILE A 223 -16.78 -7.38 -3.63
C ILE A 223 -17.55 -7.86 -4.87
N GLU A 224 -18.89 -7.86 -4.86
CA GLU A 224 -19.69 -8.19 -6.05
C GLU A 224 -19.32 -7.29 -7.24
N ARG A 225 -19.16 -5.98 -6.99
CA ARG A 225 -18.78 -5.00 -8.02
C ARG A 225 -17.39 -5.26 -8.58
N LEU A 226 -16.42 -5.51 -7.71
CA LEU A 226 -15.03 -5.78 -8.09
C LEU A 226 -14.89 -7.10 -8.86
N ALA A 227 -15.54 -8.16 -8.38
CA ALA A 227 -15.58 -9.45 -9.07
C ALA A 227 -16.25 -9.34 -10.45
N SER A 228 -17.34 -8.57 -10.56
CA SER A 228 -18.03 -8.33 -11.83
C SER A 228 -17.15 -7.62 -12.87
N MET A 229 -16.23 -6.78 -12.42
CA MET A 229 -15.26 -6.09 -13.27
C MET A 229 -14.10 -6.99 -13.71
N GLY A 230 -13.81 -8.05 -12.97
CA GLY A 230 -12.69 -8.97 -13.23
C GLY A 230 -11.50 -8.84 -12.27
N VAL A 231 -11.62 -8.05 -11.20
CA VAL A 231 -10.55 -7.89 -10.20
C VAL A 231 -10.23 -9.24 -9.55
N THR A 232 -8.94 -9.55 -9.38
CA THR A 232 -8.51 -10.87 -8.87
C THR A 232 -8.18 -10.85 -7.38
N TYR A 233 -7.40 -9.88 -6.90
CA TYR A 233 -7.05 -9.77 -5.48
C TYR A 233 -7.79 -8.61 -4.81
N TYR A 234 -8.28 -8.83 -3.58
CA TYR A 234 -8.82 -7.78 -2.71
C TYR A 234 -7.93 -7.67 -1.47
N SER A 235 -7.18 -6.59 -1.39
CA SER A 235 -6.33 -6.27 -0.25
C SER A 235 -7.07 -5.37 0.72
N PHE A 236 -7.14 -5.77 1.98
CA PHE A 236 -7.75 -5.01 3.07
C PHE A 236 -6.91 -5.12 4.34
N SER A 237 -7.05 -4.18 5.26
CA SER A 237 -6.50 -4.33 6.60
C SER A 237 -7.56 -4.82 7.59
N ILE A 238 -7.10 -5.43 8.69
CA ILE A 238 -7.97 -5.81 9.80
C ILE A 238 -7.74 -4.81 10.93
N ALA A 239 -8.81 -4.18 11.41
CA ALA A 239 -8.73 -3.25 12.54
C ALA A 239 -8.40 -3.97 13.84
N TRP A 240 -7.22 -3.71 14.41
CA TRP A 240 -6.78 -4.30 15.67
C TRP A 240 -7.82 -4.08 16.78
N THR A 241 -8.32 -2.86 16.89
CA THR A 241 -9.32 -2.45 17.88
C THR A 241 -10.68 -3.15 17.73
N ARG A 242 -10.97 -3.79 16.58
CA ARG A 242 -12.15 -4.65 16.42
C ARG A 242 -11.92 -6.07 16.91
N ILE A 243 -10.70 -6.59 16.81
CA ILE A 243 -10.38 -7.97 17.18
C ILE A 243 -10.01 -8.10 18.65
N LEU A 244 -9.15 -7.20 19.15
CA LEU A 244 -8.63 -7.24 20.52
C LEU A 244 -8.83 -5.86 21.17
N PRO A 245 -10.07 -5.53 21.63
CA PRO A 245 -10.40 -4.17 22.04
C PRO A 245 -9.54 -3.61 23.17
N PHE A 246 -9.05 -4.47 24.07
CA PHE A 246 -8.17 -4.11 25.18
C PHE A 246 -6.68 -4.18 24.85
N ALA A 247 -6.32 -4.45 23.59
CA ALA A 247 -4.98 -4.49 22.98
C ALA A 247 -3.97 -5.52 23.54
N LEU A 248 -3.97 -5.77 24.85
CA LEU A 248 -2.92 -6.54 25.53
C LEU A 248 -3.15 -8.07 25.47
N PRO A 249 -2.07 -8.87 25.56
CA PRO A 249 -2.17 -10.32 25.68
C PRO A 249 -3.01 -10.77 26.89
N GLY A 250 -3.77 -11.84 26.73
CA GLY A 250 -4.64 -12.40 27.78
C GLY A 250 -5.98 -11.67 27.97
N THR A 251 -6.22 -10.59 27.24
CA THR A 251 -7.55 -9.95 27.21
C THR A 251 -8.50 -10.69 26.26
N PRO A 252 -9.83 -10.63 26.49
CA PRO A 252 -10.79 -11.33 25.63
C PRO A 252 -10.80 -10.78 24.19
N VAL A 253 -10.97 -11.68 23.22
CA VAL A 253 -11.15 -11.38 21.80
C VAL A 253 -12.63 -11.06 21.53
N ASN A 254 -12.87 -10.10 20.64
CA ASN A 254 -14.22 -9.77 20.20
C ASN A 254 -14.72 -10.78 19.16
N GLU A 255 -15.71 -11.57 19.53
CA GLU A 255 -16.27 -12.61 18.67
C GLU A 255 -16.91 -12.02 17.40
N GLU A 256 -17.61 -10.88 17.52
CA GLU A 256 -18.25 -10.22 16.36
C GLU A 256 -17.21 -9.69 15.37
N GLY A 257 -16.09 -9.17 15.87
CA GLY A 257 -14.95 -8.78 15.05
C GLY A 257 -14.39 -9.97 14.28
N ILE A 258 -14.17 -11.11 14.95
CA ILE A 258 -13.67 -12.33 14.31
C ILE A 258 -14.61 -12.81 13.20
N GLN A 259 -15.91 -12.80 13.47
CA GLN A 259 -16.94 -13.24 12.53
C GLN A 259 -17.06 -12.31 11.32
N HIS A 260 -16.97 -10.99 11.52
CA HIS A 260 -17.01 -10.00 10.44
C HIS A 260 -15.94 -10.28 9.37
N TYR A 261 -14.66 -10.36 9.77
CA TYR A 261 -13.59 -10.60 8.82
C TYR A 261 -13.59 -12.01 8.25
N SER A 262 -14.10 -13.01 9.00
CA SER A 262 -14.31 -14.35 8.42
C SER A 262 -15.34 -14.32 7.30
N ASP A 263 -16.50 -13.67 7.49
CA ASP A 263 -17.55 -13.54 6.46
C ASP A 263 -17.05 -12.75 5.25
N LEU A 264 -16.26 -11.68 5.48
CA LEU A 264 -15.59 -10.93 4.41
C LEU A 264 -14.65 -11.82 3.59
N ILE A 265 -13.71 -12.52 4.25
CA ILE A 265 -12.77 -13.43 3.59
C ILE A 265 -13.51 -14.52 2.81
N ASP A 266 -14.53 -15.11 3.42
CA ASP A 266 -15.30 -16.18 2.78
C ASP A 266 -16.05 -15.67 1.55
N PHE A 267 -16.58 -14.44 1.60
CA PHE A 267 -17.29 -13.83 0.48
C PHE A 267 -16.35 -13.39 -0.65
N VAL A 268 -15.15 -12.88 -0.36
CA VAL A 268 -14.09 -12.65 -1.37
C VAL A 268 -13.84 -13.94 -2.16
N LEU A 269 -13.64 -15.05 -1.44
CA LEU A 269 -13.38 -16.35 -2.04
C LEU A 269 -14.61 -16.88 -2.80
N GLU A 270 -15.84 -16.70 -2.29
CA GLU A 270 -17.07 -17.08 -2.99
C GLU A 270 -17.18 -16.43 -4.38
N LYS A 271 -16.73 -15.18 -4.50
CA LYS A 271 -16.71 -14.42 -5.75
C LYS A 271 -15.49 -14.67 -6.64
N GLY A 272 -14.71 -15.68 -6.31
CA GLY A 272 -13.55 -16.09 -7.11
C GLY A 272 -12.40 -15.08 -7.06
N MET A 273 -12.41 -14.20 -6.05
CA MET A 273 -11.32 -13.30 -5.74
C MET A 273 -10.41 -13.92 -4.67
N ILE A 274 -9.25 -13.33 -4.44
CA ILE A 274 -8.24 -13.81 -3.49
C ILE A 274 -8.00 -12.71 -2.43
N PRO A 275 -8.12 -13.01 -1.14
CA PRO A 275 -7.88 -12.04 -0.08
C PRO A 275 -6.38 -11.80 0.13
N THR A 276 -6.00 -10.56 0.35
CA THR A 276 -4.69 -10.15 0.88
C THR A 276 -4.93 -9.34 2.15
N VAL A 277 -4.20 -9.63 3.23
CA VAL A 277 -4.45 -9.01 4.54
C VAL A 277 -3.25 -8.24 5.03
N THR A 278 -3.47 -6.98 5.39
CA THR A 278 -2.55 -6.18 6.21
C THR A 278 -3.01 -6.24 7.67
N MET A 279 -2.15 -6.70 8.58
CA MET A 279 -2.52 -6.85 9.99
C MET A 279 -2.71 -5.50 10.67
N PHE A 280 -1.88 -4.51 10.32
CA PHE A 280 -1.89 -3.21 10.97
C PHE A 280 -1.66 -2.06 10.00
N HIS A 281 -2.59 -1.10 10.02
CA HIS A 281 -2.61 0.02 9.08
C HIS A 281 -2.91 1.33 9.81
N PHE A 282 -1.93 1.75 10.62
CA PHE A 282 -1.90 3.00 11.39
C PHE A 282 -2.91 3.14 12.54
N ASP A 283 -3.89 2.25 12.61
CA ASP A 283 -5.00 2.25 13.57
C ASP A 283 -4.62 1.72 14.95
N THR A 284 -3.55 2.28 15.52
CA THR A 284 -3.04 1.96 16.87
C THR A 284 -4.14 2.03 17.91
N PRO A 285 -4.37 0.99 18.73
CA PRO A 285 -5.26 1.08 19.90
C PRO A 285 -4.88 2.25 20.80
N PHE A 286 -5.86 3.06 21.19
CA PHE A 286 -5.61 4.30 21.94
C PHE A 286 -4.87 4.06 23.28
N GLN A 287 -4.94 2.86 23.83
CA GLN A 287 -4.29 2.46 25.08
C GLN A 287 -2.76 2.51 25.06
N PHE A 288 -2.12 2.62 23.89
CA PHE A 288 -0.67 2.81 23.80
C PHE A 288 -0.25 4.26 24.07
N PHE A 289 -1.21 5.18 24.13
CA PHE A 289 -1.04 6.58 24.53
C PHE A 289 -1.44 6.78 26.00
N GLY A 290 -0.81 7.73 26.69
CA GLY A 290 -0.97 7.91 28.14
C GLY A 290 -0.26 9.14 28.68
N GLU A 291 -0.06 9.21 29.99
CA GLU A 291 0.63 10.36 30.62
C GLU A 291 2.05 10.53 30.05
N GLY A 292 2.27 11.63 29.33
CA GLY A 292 3.56 11.95 28.70
C GLY A 292 3.77 11.35 27.30
N ASN A 293 2.74 10.73 26.70
CA ASN A 293 2.75 10.29 25.30
C ASN A 293 1.36 10.51 24.67
N SER A 294 1.23 11.53 23.84
CA SER A 294 -0.02 11.93 23.18
C SER A 294 0.02 11.64 21.68
N PRO A 295 -1.11 11.26 21.05
CA PRO A 295 -1.29 11.29 19.59
C PRO A 295 -0.92 12.62 18.93
N SER A 296 -1.04 13.72 19.66
CA SER A 296 -0.78 15.09 19.21
C SER A 296 0.69 15.51 19.33
N ASP A 297 1.55 14.68 19.94
CA ASP A 297 2.96 15.01 20.11
C ASP A 297 3.69 14.90 18.76
N ASP A 298 4.63 15.82 18.52
CA ASP A 298 5.48 15.79 17.33
C ASP A 298 6.33 14.50 17.33
N ALA A 299 6.27 13.75 16.23
CA ALA A 299 7.10 12.56 16.05
C ALA A 299 8.55 12.93 15.71
N ALA A 300 9.53 12.25 16.28
CA ALA A 300 10.94 12.51 15.94
C ALA A 300 11.38 11.87 14.62
N ILE A 301 10.68 10.85 14.11
CA ILE A 301 11.01 10.17 12.84
C ILE A 301 9.92 10.40 11.78
N GLY A 302 8.72 9.89 12.04
CA GLY A 302 7.60 9.88 11.10
C GLY A 302 6.83 11.20 11.02
N TYR A 303 5.67 11.16 10.37
CA TYR A 303 4.73 12.29 10.34
C TYR A 303 3.79 12.31 11.55
N VAL A 304 3.56 11.17 12.18
CA VAL A 304 2.61 11.00 13.26
C VAL A 304 3.23 10.14 14.36
N ASN A 305 2.99 10.48 15.62
CA ASN A 305 3.34 9.60 16.73
C ASN A 305 2.38 8.40 16.75
N GLY A 306 2.84 7.25 16.27
CA GLY A 306 2.04 6.03 16.19
C GLY A 306 1.89 5.27 17.50
N GLY A 307 2.60 5.64 18.58
CA GLY A 307 2.59 4.91 19.85
C GLY A 307 3.42 3.62 19.87
N TYR A 308 4.23 3.38 18.84
CA TYR A 308 5.01 2.13 18.66
C TYR A 308 6.15 1.99 19.68
N GLN A 309 6.61 3.09 20.26
CA GLN A 309 7.63 3.16 21.31
C GLN A 309 7.16 2.61 22.67
N ASN A 310 5.86 2.37 22.85
CA ASN A 310 5.34 1.80 24.09
C ASN A 310 5.96 0.41 24.35
N GLU A 311 6.47 0.19 25.56
CA GLU A 311 7.17 -1.06 25.94
C GLU A 311 6.33 -2.33 25.79
N THR A 312 5.00 -2.21 25.77
CA THR A 312 4.07 -3.34 25.60
C THR A 312 3.62 -3.54 24.16
N PHE A 313 3.94 -2.61 23.24
CA PHE A 313 3.45 -2.61 21.87
C PHE A 313 3.85 -3.88 21.11
N GLU A 314 5.12 -4.28 21.20
CA GLU A 314 5.65 -5.44 20.48
C GLU A 314 4.89 -6.72 20.86
N ASP A 315 4.79 -7.03 22.16
CA ASP A 315 4.10 -8.23 22.65
C ASP A 315 2.60 -8.21 22.35
N ALA A 316 1.97 -7.03 22.46
CA ALA A 316 0.56 -6.85 22.17
C ALA A 316 0.26 -7.06 20.68
N PHE A 317 1.08 -6.47 19.80
CA PHE A 317 0.93 -6.61 18.35
C PHE A 317 1.21 -8.05 17.90
N VAL A 318 2.24 -8.70 18.45
CA VAL A 318 2.52 -10.12 18.16
C VAL A 318 1.37 -11.00 18.63
N ASN A 319 0.79 -10.77 19.80
CA ASN A 319 -0.38 -11.54 20.25
C ASN A 319 -1.58 -11.36 19.32
N TYR A 320 -1.86 -10.12 18.90
CA TYR A 320 -2.90 -9.82 17.93
C TYR A 320 -2.65 -10.50 16.57
N GLY A 321 -1.44 -10.40 16.02
CA GLY A 321 -1.08 -11.07 14.77
C GLY A 321 -1.20 -12.59 14.85
N LYS A 322 -0.85 -13.21 15.99
CA LYS A 322 -1.06 -14.65 16.22
C LYS A 322 -2.55 -15.03 16.23
N ILE A 323 -3.43 -14.20 16.79
CA ILE A 323 -4.87 -14.39 16.72
C ILE A 323 -5.31 -14.39 15.24
N LEU A 324 -4.93 -13.37 14.46
CA LEU A 324 -5.28 -13.32 13.04
C LEU A 324 -4.80 -14.56 12.27
N LEU A 325 -3.52 -14.92 12.45
CA LEU A 325 -2.92 -16.04 11.73
C LEU A 325 -3.61 -17.36 12.09
N THR A 326 -3.93 -17.62 13.35
CA THR A 326 -4.64 -18.87 13.72
C THR A 326 -6.08 -18.92 13.21
N HIS A 327 -6.76 -17.79 13.05
CA HIS A 327 -8.14 -17.74 12.57
C HIS A 327 -8.30 -17.74 11.04
N TYR A 328 -7.32 -17.20 10.29
CA TYR A 328 -7.51 -16.87 8.87
C TYR A 328 -6.42 -17.37 7.93
N SER A 329 -5.28 -17.87 8.43
CA SER A 329 -4.17 -18.32 7.56
C SER A 329 -4.53 -19.53 6.69
N ASP A 330 -5.60 -20.26 7.03
CA ASP A 330 -6.12 -21.34 6.20
C ASP A 330 -6.59 -20.83 4.83
N ARG A 331 -7.08 -19.58 4.76
CA ARG A 331 -7.74 -18.98 3.59
C ARG A 331 -6.94 -17.85 2.93
N VAL A 332 -6.08 -17.18 3.68
CA VAL A 332 -5.36 -15.99 3.20
C VAL A 332 -3.93 -16.34 2.74
N PRO A 333 -3.62 -16.18 1.44
CA PRO A 333 -2.29 -16.48 0.89
C PRO A 333 -1.23 -15.41 1.09
N VAL A 334 -1.62 -14.15 1.25
CA VAL A 334 -0.67 -13.02 1.25
C VAL A 334 -0.95 -12.15 2.46
N TRP A 335 0.08 -11.99 3.28
CA TRP A 335 0.04 -11.27 4.54
C TRP A 335 1.05 -10.12 4.53
N PHE A 336 0.64 -8.98 5.07
CA PHE A 336 1.54 -7.90 5.47
C PHE A 336 1.40 -7.67 6.97
N THR A 337 2.51 -7.55 7.70
CA THR A 337 2.44 -7.21 9.13
C THR A 337 2.10 -5.75 9.34
N PHE A 338 2.87 -4.85 8.72
CA PHE A 338 2.74 -3.40 8.86
C PHE A 338 2.53 -2.74 7.52
N ASN A 339 1.70 -1.69 7.53
CA ASN A 339 1.67 -0.66 6.51
C ASN A 339 2.66 0.45 6.85
N GLU A 340 3.58 0.77 5.93
CA GLU A 340 4.40 2.00 5.92
C GLU A 340 4.88 2.49 7.30
N PRO A 341 5.57 1.64 8.10
CA PRO A 341 5.76 1.88 9.53
C PRO A 341 6.56 3.15 9.84
N LEU A 342 7.48 3.56 8.95
CA LEU A 342 8.30 4.77 9.15
C LEU A 342 7.43 6.01 9.39
N LEU A 343 6.29 6.12 8.69
CA LEU A 343 5.39 7.27 8.80
C LEU A 343 4.81 7.47 10.21
N TYR A 344 4.78 6.41 11.02
CA TYR A 344 4.19 6.38 12.36
C TYR A 344 5.19 6.01 13.46
N CYS A 345 6.48 5.84 13.13
CA CYS A 345 7.52 5.70 14.15
C CYS A 345 7.82 7.06 14.78
N ASP A 346 7.81 7.13 16.11
CA ASP A 346 8.23 8.32 16.84
C ASP A 346 9.75 8.31 17.08
N SER A 347 10.31 7.16 17.42
CA SER A 347 11.64 7.06 18.05
C SER A 347 12.42 5.81 17.65
N GLY A 348 13.66 5.70 18.12
CA GLY A 348 14.47 4.50 17.91
C GLY A 348 13.83 3.21 18.42
N ALA A 349 13.11 3.28 19.54
CA ALA A 349 12.35 2.17 20.10
C ALA A 349 11.15 1.77 19.22
N SER A 350 10.52 2.74 18.55
CA SER A 350 9.42 2.46 17.61
C SER A 350 9.87 1.55 16.47
N VAL A 351 11.04 1.85 15.88
CA VAL A 351 11.63 1.08 14.79
C VAL A 351 12.00 -0.34 15.26
N ASP A 352 12.64 -0.46 16.44
CA ASP A 352 13.03 -1.75 17.02
C ASP A 352 11.82 -2.67 17.26
N HIS A 353 10.76 -2.16 17.88
CA HIS A 353 9.53 -2.94 18.13
C HIS A 353 8.86 -3.39 16.84
N VAL A 354 8.80 -2.55 15.80
CA VAL A 354 8.23 -2.93 14.49
C VAL A 354 9.02 -4.08 13.86
N ILE A 355 10.34 -3.98 13.83
CA ILE A 355 11.22 -4.99 13.22
C ILE A 355 11.11 -6.33 13.97
N LYS A 356 11.19 -6.29 15.31
CA LYS A 356 11.10 -7.50 16.14
C LYS A 356 9.73 -8.13 16.06
N ALA A 357 8.66 -7.35 16.09
CA ALA A 357 7.31 -7.90 15.98
C ALA A 357 7.05 -8.54 14.62
N HIS A 358 7.55 -7.93 13.53
CA HIS A 358 7.51 -8.52 12.19
C HIS A 358 8.22 -9.89 12.16
N ALA A 359 9.46 -9.96 12.62
CA ALA A 359 10.25 -11.20 12.66
C ALA A 359 9.55 -12.29 13.50
N ARG A 360 9.03 -11.94 14.68
CA ARG A 360 8.28 -12.86 15.56
C ARG A 360 7.04 -13.44 14.89
N LEU A 361 6.31 -12.64 14.11
CA LEU A 361 5.13 -13.10 13.36
C LEU A 361 5.51 -13.95 12.15
N TYR A 362 6.61 -13.63 11.46
CA TYR A 362 7.15 -14.47 10.38
C TYR A 362 7.48 -15.88 10.87
N HIS A 363 8.27 -16.00 11.95
CA HIS A 363 8.59 -17.28 12.56
C HIS A 363 7.33 -18.02 13.04
N PHE A 364 6.38 -17.33 13.68
CA PHE A 364 5.14 -17.97 14.08
C PHE A 364 4.34 -18.52 12.88
N TYR A 365 4.24 -17.76 11.79
CA TYR A 365 3.52 -18.17 10.60
C TYR A 365 4.13 -19.42 9.94
N HIS A 366 5.45 -19.42 9.70
CA HIS A 366 6.08 -20.52 8.98
C HIS A 366 6.42 -21.72 9.87
N GLU A 367 6.77 -21.52 11.13
CA GLU A 367 7.27 -22.61 12.00
C GLU A 367 6.19 -23.20 12.91
N SER A 368 5.27 -22.36 13.41
CA SER A 368 4.22 -22.82 14.34
C SER A 368 2.93 -23.14 13.61
N VAL A 369 2.49 -22.24 12.72
CA VAL A 369 1.28 -22.43 11.90
C VAL A 369 1.54 -23.36 10.71
N ASN A 370 2.79 -23.50 10.26
CA ASN A 370 3.17 -24.19 9.01
C ASN A 370 2.47 -23.59 7.79
N GLY A 371 2.37 -22.26 7.76
CA GLY A 371 1.80 -21.50 6.66
C GLY A 371 2.59 -21.68 5.36
N THR A 372 1.88 -21.89 4.26
CA THR A 372 2.41 -22.08 2.90
C THR A 372 2.16 -20.87 1.98
N GLY A 373 1.43 -19.88 2.47
CA GLY A 373 1.33 -18.56 1.84
C GLY A 373 2.59 -17.74 2.06
N LYS A 374 2.49 -16.44 1.77
CA LYS A 374 3.60 -15.49 1.86
C LYS A 374 3.32 -14.44 2.92
N LEU A 375 4.35 -14.07 3.69
CA LEU A 375 4.30 -12.98 4.65
C LEU A 375 5.39 -11.95 4.34
N GLY A 376 5.01 -10.68 4.32
CA GLY A 376 5.91 -9.55 4.10
C GLY A 376 5.53 -8.32 4.91
N ILE A 377 6.09 -7.18 4.51
CA ILE A 377 5.91 -5.87 5.13
C ILE A 377 5.88 -4.80 4.04
N LYS A 378 5.04 -3.76 4.19
CA LYS A 378 4.91 -2.67 3.23
C LYS A 378 5.72 -1.46 3.67
N PHE A 379 6.45 -0.84 2.74
CA PHE A 379 7.14 0.42 2.97
C PHE A 379 6.58 1.52 2.08
N ASN A 380 6.52 2.74 2.61
CA ASN A 380 6.41 3.95 1.81
C ASN A 380 7.80 4.35 1.33
N ASP A 381 7.89 4.96 0.15
CA ASP A 381 9.03 5.82 -0.20
C ASP A 381 8.70 6.56 -1.51
N ASN A 382 8.93 7.87 -1.48
CA ASN A 382 8.89 8.69 -2.68
C ASN A 382 10.27 8.67 -3.32
N PHE A 383 10.60 7.62 -4.07
CA PHE A 383 11.97 7.32 -4.52
C PHE A 383 12.83 8.56 -4.79
N GLY A 384 13.86 8.73 -3.97
CA GLY A 384 14.77 9.87 -4.04
C GLY A 384 15.68 9.77 -5.25
N VAL A 385 15.51 10.68 -6.20
CA VAL A 385 16.39 10.83 -7.36
C VAL A 385 17.29 12.05 -7.18
N PRO A 386 18.58 11.97 -7.53
CA PRO A 386 19.50 13.09 -7.35
C PRO A 386 19.11 14.26 -8.27
N LYS A 387 19.13 15.49 -7.74
CA LYS A 387 18.90 16.71 -8.52
C LYS A 387 19.78 16.81 -9.76
N ASN A 388 21.04 16.39 -9.62
CA ASN A 388 21.95 16.20 -10.73
C ASN A 388 22.69 14.85 -10.58
N PRO A 389 22.41 13.84 -11.41
CA PRO A 389 23.10 12.54 -11.33
C PRO A 389 24.59 12.61 -11.70
N GLN A 390 25.10 13.73 -12.21
CA GLN A 390 26.53 13.98 -12.43
C GLN A 390 27.21 14.71 -11.26
N ASN A 391 26.45 15.15 -10.25
CA ASN A 391 26.96 15.77 -9.04
C ASN A 391 27.01 14.74 -7.90
N ALA A 392 28.21 14.44 -7.42
CA ALA A 392 28.40 13.45 -6.36
C ALA A 392 27.59 13.78 -5.10
N SER A 393 27.53 15.05 -4.68
CA SER A 393 26.79 15.43 -3.47
C SER A 393 25.28 15.24 -3.61
N ASP A 394 24.71 15.45 -4.81
CA ASP A 394 23.28 15.19 -5.04
C ASP A 394 22.99 13.68 -5.04
N VAL A 395 23.93 12.87 -5.56
CA VAL A 395 23.86 11.40 -5.51
C VAL A 395 23.97 10.89 -4.07
N ASP A 396 24.92 11.41 -3.29
CA ASP A 396 25.10 11.04 -1.88
C ASP A 396 23.85 11.38 -1.04
N ALA A 397 23.23 12.55 -1.29
CA ALA A 397 21.98 12.93 -0.65
C ALA A 397 20.81 12.00 -1.03
N ALA A 398 20.66 11.67 -2.32
CA ALA A 398 19.63 10.72 -2.75
C ALA A 398 19.81 9.34 -2.12
N ASN A 399 21.06 8.84 -2.04
CA ASN A 399 21.36 7.57 -1.37
C ASN A 399 21.02 7.64 0.13
N HIS A 400 21.45 8.69 0.83
CA HIS A 400 21.13 8.90 2.25
C HIS A 400 19.63 8.89 2.52
N PHE A 401 18.85 9.57 1.66
CA PHE A 401 17.39 9.62 1.77
C PHE A 401 16.73 8.25 1.59
N ASN A 402 17.13 7.51 0.55
CA ASN A 402 16.60 6.17 0.28
C ASN A 402 17.04 5.17 1.38
N ASP A 403 18.26 5.27 1.89
CA ASP A 403 18.77 4.45 2.99
C ASP A 403 18.00 4.73 4.29
N PHE A 404 17.82 6.01 4.65
CA PHE A 404 17.07 6.38 5.85
C PHE A 404 15.63 5.86 5.81
N GLN A 405 14.94 5.97 4.68
CA GLN A 405 13.55 5.54 4.58
C GLN A 405 13.39 4.02 4.53
N LEU A 406 14.18 3.34 3.68
CA LEU A 406 13.98 1.93 3.39
C LEU A 406 14.95 1.05 4.17
N ALA A 407 16.25 1.34 4.09
CA ALA A 407 17.26 0.47 4.67
C ALA A 407 17.20 0.40 6.20
N THR A 408 16.61 1.41 6.87
CA THR A 408 16.31 1.38 8.32
C THR A 408 15.54 0.12 8.74
N PHE A 409 14.58 -0.34 7.93
CA PHE A 409 13.87 -1.59 8.19
C PHE A 409 14.41 -2.73 7.34
N ALA A 410 14.74 -2.44 6.08
CA ALA A 410 15.00 -3.47 5.09
C ALA A 410 16.39 -4.12 5.23
N ASN A 411 17.40 -3.41 5.76
CA ASN A 411 18.70 -4.05 6.04
C ASN A 411 18.57 -5.16 7.09
N PRO A 412 17.97 -4.93 8.27
CA PRO A 412 17.73 -6.00 9.23
C PRO A 412 16.86 -7.13 8.66
N ILE A 413 15.69 -6.79 8.09
CA ILE A 413 14.67 -7.78 7.73
C ILE A 413 15.10 -8.67 6.54
N PHE A 414 15.63 -8.08 5.46
CA PHE A 414 15.89 -8.84 4.23
C PHE A 414 17.34 -9.32 4.12
N LEU A 415 18.29 -8.65 4.78
CA LEU A 415 19.71 -8.95 4.63
C LEU A 415 20.34 -9.49 5.91
N GLY A 416 19.69 -9.35 7.08
CA GLY A 416 20.26 -9.72 8.37
C GLY A 416 21.49 -8.89 8.72
N ILE A 417 21.53 -7.63 8.27
CA ILE A 417 22.62 -6.69 8.56
C ILE A 417 22.07 -5.48 9.31
N ASP A 418 22.97 -4.80 10.03
CA ASP A 418 22.63 -3.68 10.90
C ASP A 418 22.09 -2.46 10.14
N TYR A 419 21.49 -1.52 10.89
CA TYR A 419 20.92 -0.29 10.34
C TYR A 419 21.91 0.50 9.48
N PRO A 420 21.40 1.24 8.46
CA PRO A 420 22.24 2.12 7.65
C PRO A 420 22.81 3.26 8.51
N GLU A 421 23.97 3.78 8.08
CA GLU A 421 24.61 4.92 8.77
C GLU A 421 23.69 6.14 8.78
N ALA A 422 22.89 6.34 7.71
CA ALA A 422 21.91 7.41 7.61
C ALA A 422 20.96 7.47 8.83
N TYR A 423 20.54 6.31 9.34
CA TYR A 423 19.69 6.22 10.52
C TYR A 423 20.49 6.42 11.82
N LYS A 424 21.63 5.74 11.96
CA LYS A 424 22.44 5.74 13.18
C LYS A 424 22.98 7.11 13.57
N ILE A 425 23.37 7.93 12.60
CA ILE A 425 23.88 9.29 12.89
C ILE A 425 22.77 10.28 13.22
N THR A 426 21.55 9.99 12.76
CA THR A 426 20.41 10.90 12.82
C THR A 426 19.57 10.65 14.06
N ILE A 427 19.32 9.38 14.40
CA ILE A 427 18.42 8.98 15.48
C ILE A 427 19.26 8.58 16.70
N PRO A 428 19.45 9.48 17.69
CA PRO A 428 20.41 9.25 18.77
C PRO A 428 20.00 8.14 19.74
N ASP A 429 18.71 7.81 19.80
CA ASP A 429 18.13 6.78 20.66
C ASP A 429 17.85 5.46 19.92
N TYR A 430 18.46 5.25 18.73
CA TYR A 430 18.36 3.95 18.05
C TYR A 430 18.79 2.81 18.97
N VAL A 431 18.10 1.68 18.90
CA VAL A 431 18.41 0.48 19.69
C VAL A 431 19.39 -0.39 18.90
N PRO A 432 20.66 -0.58 19.33
CA PRO A 432 21.62 -1.38 18.58
C PRO A 432 21.21 -2.85 18.47
N LEU A 433 21.32 -3.44 17.29
CA LEU A 433 21.04 -4.86 17.05
C LEU A 433 22.27 -5.71 17.36
N SER A 434 22.11 -6.72 18.22
CA SER A 434 23.15 -7.70 18.47
C SER A 434 23.29 -8.70 17.31
N ALA A 435 24.35 -9.51 17.33
CA ALA A 435 24.50 -10.60 16.37
C ALA A 435 23.37 -11.65 16.46
N GLU A 436 22.78 -11.82 17.64
CA GLU A 436 21.62 -12.71 17.85
C GLU A 436 20.36 -12.10 17.24
N ASP A 437 20.14 -10.79 17.45
CA ASP A 437 19.02 -10.06 16.84
C ASP A 437 19.08 -10.15 15.31
N LEU A 438 20.24 -9.85 14.72
CA LEU A 438 20.41 -9.90 13.25
C LEU A 438 20.22 -11.31 12.68
N ALA A 439 20.62 -12.35 13.41
CA ALA A 439 20.41 -13.73 12.99
C ALA A 439 18.94 -14.15 13.09
N TYR A 440 18.20 -13.63 14.07
CA TYR A 440 16.76 -13.89 14.23
C TYR A 440 15.91 -13.08 13.24
N ILE A 441 16.25 -11.82 13.00
CA ILE A 441 15.49 -10.89 12.15
C ILE A 441 15.79 -11.12 10.65
N GLY A 442 17.01 -11.55 10.31
CA GLY A 442 17.43 -11.66 8.91
C GLY A 442 16.66 -12.72 8.12
N ASN A 443 16.23 -12.36 6.92
CA ASN A 443 15.43 -13.19 6.00
C ASN A 443 14.05 -13.56 6.56
N THR A 444 13.43 -12.67 7.35
CA THR A 444 12.08 -12.88 7.92
C THR A 444 10.97 -12.28 7.08
N SER A 445 11.14 -12.24 5.76
CA SER A 445 10.13 -11.75 4.82
C SER A 445 10.26 -12.45 3.48
N ASP A 446 9.14 -12.94 2.94
CA ASP A 446 9.12 -13.66 1.66
C ASP A 446 9.18 -12.72 0.45
N PHE A 447 8.90 -11.43 0.66
CA PHE A 447 8.89 -10.39 -0.36
C PHE A 447 8.90 -8.99 0.26
N LEU A 448 9.37 -8.01 -0.52
CA LEU A 448 9.35 -6.61 -0.15
C LEU A 448 8.06 -5.96 -0.69
N GLY A 449 7.18 -5.52 0.20
CA GLY A 449 6.05 -4.67 -0.15
C GLY A 449 6.49 -3.22 -0.26
N ILE A 450 6.14 -2.55 -1.35
CA ILE A 450 6.43 -1.12 -1.54
C ILE A 450 5.21 -0.39 -2.07
N ASP A 451 5.02 0.85 -1.61
CA ASP A 451 3.95 1.76 -2.00
C ASP A 451 4.52 2.94 -2.84
N PRO A 452 4.97 2.68 -4.09
CA PRO A 452 5.74 3.61 -4.94
C PRO A 452 4.86 4.63 -5.67
N TYR A 453 4.20 5.54 -4.96
CA TYR A 453 3.27 6.48 -5.57
C TYR A 453 3.92 7.46 -6.56
N THR A 454 5.10 7.99 -6.23
CA THR A 454 5.81 9.03 -7.00
C THR A 454 7.32 8.99 -6.71
N ALA A 455 8.10 9.76 -7.47
CA ALA A 455 9.49 10.08 -7.12
C ALA A 455 9.59 11.47 -6.45
N THR A 456 10.71 11.75 -5.78
CA THR A 456 11.09 13.08 -5.28
C THR A 456 12.51 13.44 -5.70
N VAL A 457 12.78 14.73 -5.96
CA VAL A 457 14.12 15.20 -6.32
C VAL A 457 14.86 15.59 -5.05
N VAL A 458 16.05 15.02 -4.86
CA VAL A 458 16.83 15.16 -3.63
C VAL A 458 18.14 15.91 -3.89
N SER A 459 18.49 16.79 -2.95
CA SER A 459 19.79 17.46 -2.90
C SER A 459 20.26 17.66 -1.46
N PRO A 460 21.56 17.94 -1.20
CA PRO A 460 22.06 18.15 0.14
C PRO A 460 21.35 19.30 0.86
N PRO A 461 21.14 19.19 2.19
CA PRO A 461 20.61 20.31 2.96
C PRO A 461 21.70 21.38 3.13
N PRO A 462 21.33 22.65 3.39
CA PRO A 462 22.28 23.67 3.79
C PRO A 462 23.11 23.21 5.00
N GLY A 463 24.44 23.28 4.89
CA GLY A 463 25.36 22.87 5.96
C GLY A 463 25.78 21.40 5.94
N GLY A 464 25.18 20.57 5.09
CA GLY A 464 25.51 19.14 4.95
C GLY A 464 24.69 18.22 5.86
N ILE A 465 24.74 16.92 5.54
CA ILE A 465 23.92 15.88 6.18
C ILE A 465 24.29 15.75 7.67
N GLU A 466 25.57 15.70 8.01
CA GLU A 466 26.05 15.49 9.38
C GLU A 466 25.68 16.65 10.30
N ALA A 467 25.73 17.88 9.79
CA ALA A 467 25.31 19.06 10.54
C ALA A 467 23.79 19.08 10.79
N CYS A 468 23.00 18.57 9.84
CA CYS A 468 21.57 18.37 10.02
C CYS A 468 21.27 17.26 11.03
N ALA A 469 21.93 16.10 10.90
CA ALA A 469 21.72 14.95 11.77
C ALA A 469 22.03 15.26 13.24
N ALA A 470 23.03 16.12 13.49
CA ALA A 470 23.37 16.61 14.82
C ALA A 470 22.40 17.69 15.39
N ASN A 471 21.38 18.10 14.63
CA ASN A 471 20.45 19.17 14.99
C ASN A 471 19.00 18.80 14.66
N SER A 472 18.30 18.18 15.61
CA SER A 472 16.88 17.79 15.50
C SER A 472 15.92 18.96 15.29
N SER A 473 16.35 20.21 15.50
CA SER A 473 15.57 21.41 15.18
C SER A 473 15.72 21.88 13.72
N SER A 474 16.53 21.19 12.90
CA SER A 474 16.66 21.48 11.47
C SER A 474 15.34 21.19 10.75
N PRO A 475 14.90 22.05 9.81
CA PRO A 475 13.68 21.80 9.02
C PRO A 475 13.84 20.63 8.03
N TYR A 476 15.05 20.09 7.88
CA TYR A 476 15.34 18.93 7.05
C TYR A 476 15.44 17.64 7.87
N TYR A 477 15.44 17.72 9.20
CA TYR A 477 15.45 16.54 10.07
C TYR A 477 14.09 15.80 9.97
N PRO A 478 14.07 14.46 10.00
CA PRO A 478 15.20 13.55 10.16
C PRO A 478 15.86 13.14 8.83
N TYR A 479 15.21 13.33 7.69
CA TYR A 479 15.72 12.86 6.39
C TYR A 479 17.04 13.51 5.96
N CYS A 480 17.35 14.67 6.53
CA CYS A 480 18.55 15.47 6.32
C CYS A 480 18.92 15.70 4.86
N VAL A 481 17.90 15.97 4.05
CA VAL A 481 18.02 16.35 2.64
C VAL A 481 16.97 17.37 2.24
N ALA A 482 17.26 18.17 1.22
CA ALA A 482 16.26 19.00 0.57
C ALA A 482 15.49 18.16 -0.47
N GLN A 483 14.17 18.14 -0.34
CA GLN A 483 13.25 17.47 -1.26
C GLN A 483 12.53 18.49 -2.14
N GLU A 484 12.46 18.24 -3.44
CA GLU A 484 11.86 19.11 -4.45
C GLU A 484 10.99 18.29 -5.41
N THR A 485 10.01 18.94 -6.04
CA THR A 485 9.17 18.34 -7.10
C THR A 485 9.48 18.90 -8.48
N ALA A 486 10.62 19.59 -8.61
CA ALA A 486 11.12 20.15 -9.86
C ALA A 486 12.49 19.57 -10.21
N ASN A 487 12.73 19.36 -11.49
CA ASN A 487 14.04 18.95 -12.00
C ASN A 487 15.03 20.13 -12.00
N ILE A 488 16.29 19.86 -12.37
CA ILE A 488 17.37 20.87 -12.43
C ILE A 488 17.08 22.08 -13.33
N PHE A 489 16.12 21.97 -14.26
CA PHE A 489 15.71 23.04 -15.16
C PHE A 489 14.47 23.82 -14.66
N GLY A 490 13.98 23.52 -13.45
CA GLY A 490 12.83 24.18 -12.83
C GLY A 490 11.47 23.68 -13.33
N TRP A 491 11.42 22.61 -14.12
CA TRP A 491 10.16 21.99 -14.54
C TRP A 491 9.69 20.96 -13.52
N PRO A 492 8.38 20.87 -13.21
CA PRO A 492 7.84 19.78 -12.41
C PRO A 492 8.23 18.41 -12.96
N ILE A 493 8.48 17.44 -12.08
CA ILE A 493 8.88 16.08 -12.45
C ILE A 493 7.78 15.26 -13.14
N GLY A 494 6.54 15.75 -13.11
CA GLY A 494 5.40 15.10 -13.75
C GLY A 494 4.14 15.97 -13.70
N TYR A 495 3.02 15.37 -14.10
CA TYR A 495 1.70 15.97 -13.92
C TYR A 495 1.24 15.80 -12.46
N ARG A 496 0.92 16.90 -11.77
CA ARG A 496 0.56 16.91 -10.34
C ARG A 496 -0.88 16.44 -10.12
N SER A 497 -1.08 15.65 -9.07
CA SER A 497 -2.39 15.23 -8.57
C SER A 497 -3.04 16.28 -7.64
N GLN A 498 -4.19 15.93 -7.04
CA GLN A 498 -4.80 16.68 -5.94
C GLN A 498 -3.90 16.73 -4.69
N SER A 499 -3.09 15.69 -4.46
CA SER A 499 -2.21 15.53 -3.30
C SER A 499 -0.72 15.66 -3.70
N TYR A 500 0.16 14.98 -2.97
CA TYR A 500 1.61 14.97 -3.18
C TYR A 500 2.04 14.18 -4.42
N VAL A 501 1.18 13.31 -4.97
CA VAL A 501 1.52 12.38 -6.06
C VAL A 501 1.69 13.11 -7.39
N TYR A 502 2.70 12.72 -8.17
CA TYR A 502 2.90 13.13 -9.56
C TYR A 502 2.90 11.91 -10.48
N ILE A 503 2.50 12.09 -11.74
CA ILE A 503 2.67 11.05 -12.77
C ILE A 503 4.15 10.99 -13.16
N THR A 504 4.89 10.06 -12.57
CA THR A 504 6.36 9.95 -12.71
C THR A 504 6.85 8.56 -13.20
N PRO A 505 6.26 7.96 -14.25
CA PRO A 505 6.63 6.62 -14.70
C PRO A 505 8.11 6.50 -15.09
N THR A 506 8.71 7.60 -15.56
CA THR A 506 10.11 7.69 -15.98
C THR A 506 11.13 7.21 -14.93
N TYR A 507 10.81 7.30 -13.64
CA TYR A 507 11.73 6.91 -12.56
C TYR A 507 11.44 5.52 -12.00
N LEU A 508 10.29 4.92 -12.33
CA LEU A 508 9.81 3.70 -11.70
C LEU A 508 10.73 2.50 -11.97
N ARG A 509 11.23 2.35 -13.20
CA ARG A 509 12.12 1.22 -13.53
C ARG A 509 13.39 1.22 -12.71
N THR A 510 14.01 2.40 -12.58
CA THR A 510 15.20 2.59 -11.74
C THR A 510 14.88 2.25 -10.29
N TYR A 511 13.71 2.66 -9.82
CA TYR A 511 13.30 2.38 -8.45
C TYR A 511 13.12 0.88 -8.18
N LEU A 512 12.34 0.19 -9.01
CA LEU A 512 12.13 -1.25 -8.89
C LEU A 512 13.44 -2.04 -9.02
N SER A 513 14.33 -1.59 -9.91
CA SER A 513 15.69 -2.14 -10.04
C SER A 513 16.51 -1.93 -8.75
N TYR A 514 16.45 -0.73 -8.15
CA TYR A 514 17.12 -0.45 -6.87
C TYR A 514 16.61 -1.39 -5.77
N LEU A 515 15.29 -1.50 -5.56
CA LEU A 515 14.72 -2.34 -4.51
C LEU A 515 15.18 -3.80 -4.65
N TYR A 516 15.04 -4.38 -5.85
CA TYR A 516 15.37 -5.78 -6.09
C TYR A 516 16.87 -6.06 -5.98
N ASN A 517 17.71 -5.15 -6.49
CA ASN A 517 19.16 -5.32 -6.45
C ASN A 517 19.77 -5.00 -5.08
N THR A 518 19.12 -4.17 -4.25
CA THR A 518 19.63 -3.84 -2.91
C THR A 518 19.18 -4.89 -1.89
N PHE A 519 17.88 -5.18 -1.83
CA PHE A 519 17.30 -6.03 -0.78
C PHE A 519 17.09 -7.48 -1.18
N ARG A 520 17.45 -7.84 -2.43
CA ARG A 520 17.53 -9.23 -2.93
C ARG A 520 16.25 -10.06 -2.76
N SER A 521 15.11 -9.38 -2.73
CA SER A 521 13.80 -9.97 -2.46
C SER A 521 12.81 -9.61 -3.56
N PRO A 522 11.89 -10.50 -3.94
CA PRO A 522 10.81 -10.17 -4.88
C PRO A 522 10.03 -8.94 -4.41
N VAL A 523 9.60 -8.09 -5.34
CA VAL A 523 8.92 -6.83 -5.04
C VAL A 523 7.42 -6.99 -5.32
N LEU A 524 6.58 -6.70 -4.34
CA LEU A 524 5.15 -6.52 -4.50
C LEU A 524 4.85 -5.02 -4.42
N ILE A 525 4.33 -4.44 -5.50
CA ILE A 525 3.79 -3.08 -5.46
C ILE A 525 2.49 -3.17 -4.67
N SER A 526 2.55 -2.86 -3.39
CA SER A 526 1.47 -3.10 -2.45
C SER A 526 0.44 -1.97 -2.43
N GLU A 527 0.81 -0.78 -2.90
CA GLU A 527 -0.08 0.31 -3.30
C GLU A 527 0.49 1.16 -4.42
N PHE A 528 -0.40 1.68 -5.27
CA PHE A 528 -0.13 2.78 -6.20
C PHE A 528 -1.45 3.39 -6.62
N GLY A 529 -1.51 4.72 -6.78
CA GLY A 529 -2.77 5.43 -6.96
C GLY A 529 -2.61 6.89 -7.34
N PHE A 530 -3.68 7.51 -7.83
CA PHE A 530 -3.61 8.89 -8.31
C PHE A 530 -4.92 9.66 -8.08
N PRO A 531 -4.95 10.65 -7.17
CA PRO A 531 -6.14 11.44 -6.93
C PRO A 531 -6.19 12.60 -7.93
N VAL A 532 -7.12 12.55 -8.89
CA VAL A 532 -7.17 13.56 -9.97
C VAL A 532 -7.39 14.95 -9.39
N PHE A 533 -6.60 15.92 -9.86
CA PHE A 533 -6.67 17.31 -9.38
C PHE A 533 -8.09 17.87 -9.51
N GLY A 534 -8.61 18.37 -8.39
CA GLY A 534 -9.94 18.98 -8.28
C GLY A 534 -11.11 18.05 -8.59
N GLU A 535 -10.93 16.73 -8.59
CA GLU A 535 -11.98 15.77 -8.99
C GLU A 535 -13.26 15.91 -8.19
N ALA A 536 -13.16 16.10 -6.86
CA ALA A 536 -14.32 16.23 -5.97
C ALA A 536 -15.21 17.45 -6.30
N ASN A 537 -14.69 18.43 -7.04
CA ASN A 537 -15.42 19.64 -7.45
C ASN A 537 -16.08 19.51 -8.83
N LYS A 538 -15.87 18.40 -9.55
CA LYS A 538 -16.42 18.18 -10.89
C LYS A 538 -17.82 17.60 -10.83
N ALA A 539 -18.57 17.72 -11.93
CA ALA A 539 -19.80 16.96 -12.12
C ALA A 539 -19.50 15.46 -12.08
N VAL A 540 -20.46 14.64 -11.63
CA VAL A 540 -20.26 13.19 -11.48
C VAL A 540 -19.80 12.58 -12.80
N GLU A 541 -20.40 12.97 -13.92
CA GLU A 541 -20.06 12.48 -15.26
C GLU A 541 -18.57 12.70 -15.61
N ASP A 542 -18.00 13.83 -15.18
CA ASP A 542 -16.58 14.16 -15.38
C ASP A 542 -15.67 13.43 -14.37
N GLN A 543 -16.17 13.07 -13.18
CA GLN A 543 -15.45 12.21 -12.24
C GLN A 543 -15.40 10.76 -12.74
N LEU A 544 -16.47 10.29 -13.42
CA LEU A 544 -16.49 8.94 -13.99
C LEU A 544 -15.56 8.80 -15.21
N PHE A 545 -15.27 9.89 -15.92
CA PHE A 545 -14.33 9.90 -17.06
C PHE A 545 -12.95 10.46 -16.65
N ASP A 546 -12.30 9.79 -15.70
CA ASP A 546 -11.06 10.18 -15.04
C ASP A 546 -9.78 9.80 -15.82
N SER A 547 -9.64 10.29 -17.06
CA SER A 547 -8.49 9.97 -17.92
C SER A 547 -7.10 10.21 -17.28
N PRO A 548 -6.86 11.26 -16.45
CA PRO A 548 -5.55 11.40 -15.81
C PRO A 548 -5.18 10.25 -14.86
N ARG A 549 -6.17 9.65 -14.17
CA ARG A 549 -5.94 8.45 -13.34
C ARG A 549 -5.64 7.24 -14.21
N SER A 550 -6.32 7.11 -15.34
CA SER A 550 -6.03 6.08 -16.35
C SER A 550 -4.60 6.22 -16.89
N GLN A 551 -4.16 7.43 -17.23
CA GLN A 551 -2.80 7.70 -17.69
C GLN A 551 -1.75 7.32 -16.64
N TYR A 552 -2.00 7.62 -15.36
CA TYR A 552 -1.12 7.18 -14.28
C TYR A 552 -1.00 5.65 -14.27
N TYR A 553 -2.11 4.93 -14.11
CA TYR A 553 -2.09 3.47 -13.99
C TYR A 553 -1.47 2.77 -15.21
N LEU A 554 -1.87 3.16 -16.43
CA LEU A 554 -1.38 2.51 -17.64
C LEU A 554 0.11 2.78 -17.88
N SER A 555 0.58 4.01 -17.64
CA SER A 555 2.01 4.32 -17.76
C SER A 555 2.84 3.62 -16.69
N PHE A 556 2.34 3.56 -15.45
CA PHE A 556 2.96 2.84 -14.34
C PHE A 556 3.13 1.36 -14.66
N MET A 557 2.05 0.67 -15.04
CA MET A 557 2.07 -0.75 -15.35
C MET A 557 2.89 -1.09 -16.61
N SER A 558 2.98 -0.16 -17.57
CA SER A 558 3.88 -0.31 -18.72
C SER A 558 5.35 -0.32 -18.30
N GLU A 559 5.73 0.51 -17.33
CA GLU A 559 7.09 0.52 -16.78
C GLU A 559 7.35 -0.69 -15.86
N VAL A 560 6.34 -1.20 -15.14
CA VAL A 560 6.42 -2.49 -14.43
C VAL A 560 6.76 -3.63 -15.39
N LEU A 561 6.06 -3.74 -16.52
CA LEU A 561 6.34 -4.75 -17.54
C LEU A 561 7.79 -4.63 -18.06
N LYS A 562 8.25 -3.41 -18.35
CA LYS A 562 9.64 -3.20 -18.77
C LYS A 562 10.63 -3.58 -17.67
N SER A 563 10.36 -3.29 -16.40
CA SER A 563 11.21 -3.75 -15.30
C SER A 563 11.34 -5.27 -15.24
N ILE A 564 10.24 -5.99 -15.46
CA ILE A 564 10.25 -7.46 -15.50
C ILE A 564 11.08 -7.96 -16.68
N TRP A 565 10.77 -7.50 -17.90
CA TRP A 565 11.29 -8.10 -19.13
C TRP A 565 12.62 -7.55 -19.63
N GLU A 566 12.90 -6.27 -19.37
CA GLU A 566 14.12 -5.61 -19.83
C GLU A 566 15.17 -5.54 -18.72
N ASP A 567 14.75 -5.34 -17.47
CA ASP A 567 15.66 -5.17 -16.33
C ASP A 567 15.83 -6.44 -15.47
N GLY A 568 15.00 -7.46 -15.68
CA GLY A 568 15.06 -8.73 -14.95
C GLY A 568 14.62 -8.62 -13.49
N VAL A 569 13.81 -7.62 -13.15
CA VAL A 569 13.31 -7.40 -11.79
C VAL A 569 12.17 -8.38 -11.50
N ASN A 570 12.25 -9.09 -10.37
CA ASN A 570 11.15 -9.95 -9.92
C ASN A 570 10.05 -9.12 -9.25
N VAL A 571 9.19 -8.50 -10.08
CA VAL A 571 7.96 -7.86 -9.62
C VAL A 571 6.84 -8.89 -9.59
N MET A 572 6.38 -9.29 -8.41
CA MET A 572 5.38 -10.34 -8.25
C MET A 572 3.95 -9.86 -8.47
N GLY A 573 3.70 -8.55 -8.38
CA GLY A 573 2.34 -8.03 -8.42
C GLY A 573 2.22 -6.52 -8.23
N ALA A 574 0.99 -6.05 -8.39
CA ALA A 574 0.57 -4.68 -8.11
C ALA A 574 -0.87 -4.62 -7.57
N LEU A 575 -1.07 -3.88 -6.48
CA LEU A 575 -2.36 -3.65 -5.84
C LEU A 575 -2.72 -2.16 -5.92
N ALA A 576 -3.80 -1.81 -6.63
CA ALA A 576 -4.14 -0.42 -6.89
C ALA A 576 -4.86 0.23 -5.69
N TRP A 577 -4.33 1.35 -5.20
CA TRP A 577 -4.99 2.22 -4.23
C TRP A 577 -5.82 3.29 -4.97
N SER A 578 -7.14 3.34 -4.83
CA SER A 578 -7.97 2.37 -4.11
C SER A 578 -9.21 1.99 -4.92
N PHE A 579 -9.89 0.96 -4.44
CA PHE A 579 -11.05 0.43 -5.16
C PHE A 579 -12.24 1.39 -5.21
N ALA A 580 -12.35 2.33 -4.26
CA ALA A 580 -13.45 3.29 -4.15
C ALA A 580 -13.01 4.54 -3.39
N ASP A 581 -13.64 5.68 -3.68
CA ASP A 581 -13.37 6.93 -2.98
C ASP A 581 -13.60 6.72 -1.47
N ASN A 582 -12.60 7.04 -0.66
CA ASN A 582 -12.54 6.70 0.75
C ASN A 582 -12.20 7.92 1.60
N TRP A 583 -11.95 7.74 2.90
CA TRP A 583 -11.48 8.80 3.79
C TRP A 583 -9.94 8.83 3.81
N GLU A 584 -9.34 9.87 3.23
CA GLU A 584 -7.88 10.00 3.13
C GLU A 584 -7.35 10.80 4.34
N PHE A 585 -7.38 10.17 5.52
CA PHE A 585 -6.80 10.68 6.77
C PHE A 585 -7.21 12.11 7.15
N GLY A 586 -8.48 12.44 6.93
CA GLY A 586 -9.06 13.76 7.20
C GLY A 586 -9.56 14.49 5.96
N ASP A 587 -9.29 13.97 4.76
CA ASP A 587 -9.66 14.57 3.48
C ASP A 587 -10.56 13.63 2.64
N TYR A 588 -11.75 14.10 2.27
CA TYR A 588 -12.62 13.44 1.29
C TYR A 588 -12.46 13.99 -0.14
N GLY A 589 -11.74 15.10 -0.30
CA GLY A 589 -11.46 15.77 -1.58
C GLY A 589 -10.33 15.10 -2.37
N ALA A 590 -9.40 14.42 -1.68
CA ALA A 590 -8.39 13.56 -2.30
C ALA A 590 -8.98 12.21 -2.75
N GLN A 591 -9.75 12.23 -3.85
CA GLN A 591 -10.41 11.05 -4.39
C GLN A 591 -9.42 10.08 -5.06
N PHE A 592 -8.86 9.11 -4.33
CA PHE A 592 -8.00 8.07 -4.90
C PHE A 592 -8.76 6.95 -5.63
N GLY A 593 -10.06 6.81 -5.37
CA GLY A 593 -10.82 5.66 -5.77
C GLY A 593 -11.04 5.55 -7.26
N MET A 594 -10.98 4.33 -7.79
CA MET A 594 -11.43 4.00 -9.14
C MET A 594 -12.96 3.75 -9.22
N GLN A 595 -13.65 3.91 -8.09
CA GLN A 595 -15.10 4.03 -8.02
C GLN A 595 -15.47 5.32 -7.29
N TYR A 596 -16.39 6.07 -7.89
CA TYR A 596 -17.05 7.19 -7.22
C TYR A 596 -17.92 6.67 -6.07
N VAL A 597 -17.91 7.36 -4.93
CA VAL A 597 -18.83 7.10 -3.81
C VAL A 597 -19.67 8.35 -3.55
N ASN A 598 -20.99 8.19 -3.67
CA ASN A 598 -21.92 9.23 -3.23
C ASN A 598 -21.96 9.26 -1.69
N ARG A 599 -21.40 10.31 -1.07
CA ARG A 599 -21.30 10.40 0.39
C ARG A 599 -22.64 10.54 1.13
N THR A 600 -23.74 10.79 0.42
CA THR A 600 -25.09 10.87 1.01
C THR A 600 -25.86 9.56 0.89
N SER A 601 -25.75 8.86 -0.23
CA SER A 601 -26.50 7.61 -0.49
C SER A 601 -25.66 6.34 -0.39
N GLN A 602 -24.33 6.49 -0.30
CA GLN A 602 -23.34 5.42 -0.37
C GLN A 602 -23.36 4.61 -1.69
N GLU A 603 -24.02 5.13 -2.73
CA GLU A 603 -24.00 4.55 -4.08
C GLU A 603 -22.59 4.58 -4.68
N ARG A 604 -22.17 3.49 -5.31
CA ARG A 604 -20.91 3.39 -6.05
C ARG A 604 -21.14 3.49 -7.55
N ARG A 605 -20.22 4.12 -8.27
CA ARG A 605 -20.17 4.11 -9.74
C ARG A 605 -18.75 3.89 -10.24
N PHE A 606 -18.57 3.05 -11.26
CA PHE A 606 -17.25 2.79 -11.84
C PHE A 606 -16.72 4.04 -12.55
N LYS A 607 -15.45 4.36 -12.32
CA LYS A 607 -14.70 5.34 -13.11
C LYS A 607 -13.95 4.62 -14.24
N LYS A 608 -13.61 5.35 -15.30
CA LYS A 608 -12.90 4.87 -16.49
C LYS A 608 -11.60 4.16 -16.14
N SER A 609 -10.85 4.68 -15.17
CA SER A 609 -9.58 4.10 -14.71
C SER A 609 -9.67 2.64 -14.28
N LEU A 610 -10.76 2.21 -13.65
CA LEU A 610 -10.92 0.81 -13.26
C LEU A 610 -11.02 -0.10 -14.49
N PHE A 611 -11.83 0.31 -15.48
CA PHE A 611 -11.97 -0.43 -16.73
C PHE A 611 -10.63 -0.54 -17.46
N ASP A 612 -9.93 0.58 -17.59
CA ASP A 612 -8.66 0.62 -18.31
C ASP A 612 -7.59 -0.22 -17.62
N LEU A 613 -7.46 -0.13 -16.29
CA LEU A 613 -6.45 -0.89 -15.55
C LEU A 613 -6.73 -2.39 -15.61
N VAL A 614 -7.99 -2.81 -15.39
CA VAL A 614 -8.36 -4.23 -15.46
C VAL A 614 -8.20 -4.76 -16.90
N ASP A 615 -8.70 -4.05 -17.91
CA ASP A 615 -8.54 -4.46 -19.33
C ASP A 615 -7.05 -4.51 -19.72
N PHE A 616 -6.22 -3.56 -19.24
CA PHE A 616 -4.80 -3.55 -19.51
C PHE A 616 -4.09 -4.80 -18.98
N VAL A 617 -4.36 -5.18 -17.74
CA VAL A 617 -3.74 -6.35 -17.10
C VAL A 617 -4.28 -7.65 -17.69
N GLU A 618 -5.59 -7.79 -17.83
CA GLU A 618 -6.21 -9.02 -18.35
C GLU A 618 -5.85 -9.28 -19.82
N ALA A 619 -5.79 -8.23 -20.65
CA ALA A 619 -5.32 -8.37 -22.04
C ALA A 619 -3.84 -8.75 -22.16
N ARG A 620 -3.09 -8.68 -21.06
CA ARG A 620 -1.65 -8.96 -20.97
C ARG A 620 -1.33 -10.07 -19.97
N ARG A 621 -2.30 -10.85 -19.50
CA ARG A 621 -1.97 -12.04 -18.71
C ARG A 621 -1.26 -13.06 -19.59
N GLY A 622 -0.06 -13.49 -19.20
CA GLY A 622 0.64 -14.58 -19.86
C GLY A 622 -0.23 -15.84 -19.86
N SER A 623 -0.36 -16.47 -21.04
CA SER A 623 -1.07 -17.74 -21.23
C SER A 623 -0.34 -18.92 -20.63
#